data_AF-A0A4Q9MQP3-F1
#
_entry.id   AF-A0A4Q9MQP3-F1
#
_cell.length_a   1.000
_cell.length_b   1.000
_cell.length_c   1.000
_cell.angle_alpha   90.00
_cell.angle_beta   90.00
_cell.angle_gamma   90.00
#
_symmetry.space_group_name_H-M   'P 1'
#
loop_
_entity.id
_entity.type
_entity.pdbx_description
1 polymer ?
#
loop_
_entity_poly.entity_id
_entity_poly.type
_entity_poly.pdbx_seq_one_letter_code
_entity_poly.pdbx_strand_id
1 'polypeptide(L)'
;MEAYGYQEQPPLDHIENLNRYLLIAPSLTLQDPALCRFCIRHPELQPSNIIVSRSSDSTWRVVGLLDWQHAPILPVFLLAGLPERFENFDDPISQSMARPSLPEDSDDLHGSEQSRAKEVHRRRLVHYHYIKNTEEYKEHHHTALLDPMGNLRRRLFCHASDPWEGETLALKDDLIGAMEIWETLTGGGAPCPVVFDAEDVHETMQLDEARRGANETLEACRNIIRFGTEGGGYDTQQAAEGGCVGVGQVGGGTR
;
A
#
# COMPACT_ATOMS: atom_id res chain seq x y z
N MET A 1 5.48 6.95 -19.18
CA MET A 1 5.82 7.69 -17.94
C MET A 1 6.85 8.77 -18.26
N GLU A 2 6.90 9.88 -17.52
CA GLU A 2 7.90 10.95 -17.68
C GLU A 2 9.35 10.42 -17.52
N ALA A 3 9.57 9.46 -16.61
CA ALA A 3 10.84 8.77 -16.42
C ALA A 3 11.35 8.05 -17.70
N TYR A 4 10.44 7.62 -18.57
CA TYR A 4 10.77 7.01 -19.88
C TYR A 4 10.81 8.04 -21.02
N GLY A 5 10.76 9.34 -20.73
CA GLY A 5 10.65 10.37 -21.76
C GLY A 5 9.41 10.18 -22.64
N TYR A 6 8.32 9.64 -22.08
CA TYR A 6 7.08 9.29 -22.78
C TYR A 6 7.24 8.25 -23.91
N GLN A 7 8.32 7.47 -23.92
CA GLN A 7 8.48 6.36 -24.85
C GLN A 7 7.64 5.16 -24.44
N GLU A 8 7.05 4.48 -25.43
CA GLU A 8 6.35 3.21 -25.23
C GLU A 8 7.35 2.14 -24.77
N GLN A 9 7.00 1.42 -23.71
CA GLN A 9 7.75 0.24 -23.27
C GLN A 9 7.23 -0.98 -24.03
N PRO A 10 8.10 -1.88 -24.51
CA PRO A 10 7.64 -3.06 -25.21
C PRO A 10 6.96 -4.02 -24.22
N PRO A 11 5.77 -4.56 -24.56
CA PRO A 11 5.07 -5.53 -23.70
C PRO A 11 5.89 -6.79 -23.40
N LEU A 12 6.86 -7.11 -24.27
CA LEU A 12 7.76 -8.26 -24.11
C LEU A 12 8.61 -8.15 -22.84
N ASP A 13 9.06 -6.96 -22.46
CA ASP A 13 9.87 -6.78 -21.25
C ASP A 13 9.04 -7.05 -20.00
N HIS A 14 7.76 -6.66 -20.02
CA HIS A 14 6.83 -6.97 -18.93
C HIS A 14 6.55 -8.47 -18.84
N ILE A 15 6.35 -9.15 -19.98
CA ILE A 15 6.21 -10.61 -20.01
C ILE A 15 7.44 -11.31 -19.42
N GLU A 16 8.64 -10.85 -19.75
CA GLU A 16 9.87 -11.41 -19.21
C GLU A 16 9.96 -11.24 -17.68
N ASN A 17 9.57 -10.07 -17.16
CA ASN A 17 9.48 -9.85 -15.72
C ASN A 17 8.43 -10.73 -15.04
N LEU A 18 7.28 -10.95 -15.67
CA LEU A 18 6.29 -11.92 -15.17
C LEU A 18 6.85 -13.35 -15.14
N ASN A 19 7.60 -13.77 -16.16
CA ASN A 19 8.27 -15.08 -16.15
C ASN A 19 9.28 -15.19 -15.00
N ARG A 20 10.07 -14.13 -14.75
CA ARG A 20 10.99 -14.06 -13.60
C ARG A 20 10.25 -14.15 -12.27
N TYR A 21 9.13 -13.43 -12.13
CA TYR A 21 8.27 -13.53 -10.94
C TYR A 21 7.78 -14.96 -10.71
N LEU A 22 7.33 -15.65 -11.76
CA LEU A 22 6.86 -17.04 -11.65
C LEU A 22 7.96 -18.01 -11.18
N LEU A 23 9.24 -17.75 -11.48
CA LEU A 23 10.37 -18.56 -10.99
C LEU A 23 10.58 -18.40 -9.48
N ILE A 24 10.35 -17.21 -8.93
CA ILE A 24 10.57 -16.93 -7.50
C ILE A 24 9.32 -17.14 -6.64
N ALA A 25 8.12 -17.04 -7.22
CA ALA A 25 6.85 -17.06 -6.49
C ALA A 25 6.70 -18.25 -5.52
N PRO A 26 7.10 -19.50 -5.85
CA PRO A 26 7.02 -20.61 -4.90
C PRO A 26 7.88 -20.43 -3.64
N SER A 27 8.96 -19.64 -3.73
CA SER A 27 9.85 -19.34 -2.60
C SER A 27 9.38 -18.16 -1.75
N LEU A 28 8.39 -17.39 -2.22
CA LEU A 28 7.84 -16.25 -1.49
C LEU A 28 6.79 -16.65 -0.45
N THR A 29 6.29 -17.89 -0.48
CA THR A 29 5.28 -18.38 0.46
C THR A 29 5.84 -18.54 1.86
N LEU A 30 5.05 -18.19 2.88
CA LEU A 30 5.43 -18.41 4.27
C LEU A 30 5.17 -19.85 4.70
N GLN A 31 5.99 -20.34 5.65
CA GLN A 31 5.82 -21.66 6.24
C GLN A 31 4.70 -21.72 7.29
N ASP A 32 4.34 -20.58 7.90
CA ASP A 32 3.29 -20.50 8.91
C ASP A 32 1.90 -20.65 8.29
N PRO A 33 1.16 -21.75 8.58
CA PRO A 33 -0.18 -21.97 8.04
C PRO A 33 -1.19 -20.89 8.45
N ALA A 34 -1.00 -20.24 9.60
CA ALA A 34 -1.89 -19.18 10.07
C ALA A 34 -1.82 -17.93 9.19
N LEU A 35 -0.61 -17.59 8.71
CA LEU A 35 -0.39 -16.46 7.79
C LEU A 35 -0.78 -16.81 6.35
N CYS A 36 -0.75 -18.09 5.98
CA CYS A 36 -1.18 -18.59 4.68
C CYS A 36 -2.70 -18.79 4.57
N ARG A 37 -3.46 -18.58 5.65
CA ARG A 37 -4.93 -18.66 5.62
C ARG A 37 -5.51 -17.54 4.76
N PHE A 38 -6.40 -17.90 3.84
CA PHE A 38 -7.12 -16.92 3.03
C PHE A 38 -8.13 -16.15 3.88
N CYS A 39 -8.17 -14.83 3.72
CA CYS A 39 -9.22 -13.98 4.26
C CYS A 39 -9.70 -13.00 3.19
N ILE A 40 -10.91 -12.47 3.39
CA ILE A 40 -11.40 -11.33 2.64
C ILE A 40 -11.05 -10.06 3.41
N ARG A 41 -10.58 -9.04 2.70
CA ARG A 41 -10.31 -7.72 3.28
C ARG A 41 -11.04 -6.65 2.47
N HIS A 42 -11.53 -5.63 3.15
CA HIS A 42 -12.11 -4.47 2.49
C HIS A 42 -11.03 -3.80 1.62
N PRO A 43 -11.29 -3.58 0.31
CA PRO A 43 -10.27 -3.09 -0.62
C PRO A 43 -9.89 -1.64 -0.33
N GLU A 44 -10.87 -0.82 0.05
CA GLU A 44 -10.65 0.61 0.30
C GLU A 44 -11.38 1.09 1.57
N LEU A 45 -10.77 0.88 2.74
CA LEU A 45 -11.40 1.29 4.00
C LEU A 45 -11.20 2.78 4.27
N GLN A 46 -12.09 3.60 3.72
CA GLN A 46 -12.13 5.05 3.92
C GLN A 46 -13.43 5.55 4.56
N PRO A 47 -13.46 6.75 5.19
CA PRO A 47 -14.64 7.21 5.91
C PRO A 47 -15.94 7.25 5.11
N SER A 48 -15.89 7.56 3.80
CA SER A 48 -17.06 7.54 2.92
C SER A 48 -17.69 6.15 2.78
N ASN A 49 -16.90 5.09 3.01
CA ASN A 49 -17.32 3.70 2.85
C ASN A 49 -17.80 3.10 4.19
N ILE A 50 -17.84 3.89 5.28
CA ILE A 50 -18.24 3.44 6.61
C ILE A 50 -19.57 4.12 6.99
N ILE A 51 -20.62 3.32 7.15
CA ILE A 51 -21.91 3.81 7.62
C ILE A 51 -21.94 3.75 9.13
N VAL A 52 -22.17 4.90 9.76
CA VAL A 52 -22.32 5.01 11.22
C VAL A 52 -23.75 5.41 11.57
N SER A 53 -24.24 4.86 12.67
CA SER A 53 -25.53 5.25 13.25
C SER A 53 -25.35 5.59 14.72
N ARG A 54 -26.15 6.55 15.20
CA ARG A 54 -26.18 6.93 16.60
C ARG A 54 -27.20 6.08 17.33
N SER A 55 -26.74 5.32 18.31
CA SER A 55 -27.55 4.47 19.17
C SER A 55 -28.31 5.31 20.22
N SER A 56 -29.37 4.74 20.81
CA SER A 56 -30.22 5.37 21.82
C SER A 56 -29.45 5.78 23.09
N ASP A 57 -28.32 5.13 23.37
CA ASP A 57 -27.37 5.44 24.46
C ASP A 57 -26.38 6.56 24.10
N SER A 58 -26.60 7.29 23.01
CA SER A 58 -25.69 8.30 22.46
C SER A 58 -24.31 7.81 22.02
N THR A 59 -24.11 6.49 21.89
CA THR A 59 -22.88 5.93 21.30
C THR A 59 -22.98 5.88 19.77
N TRP A 60 -21.85 6.03 19.09
CA TRP A 60 -21.76 5.80 17.65
C TRP A 60 -21.42 4.34 17.39
N ARG A 61 -22.12 3.71 16.46
CA ARG A 61 -21.85 2.33 16.03
C ARG A 61 -21.68 2.28 14.52
N VAL A 62 -20.71 1.50 14.07
CA VAL A 62 -20.59 1.13 12.65
C VAL A 62 -21.72 0.16 12.34
N VAL A 63 -22.56 0.49 11.38
CA VAL A 63 -23.73 -0.31 10.97
C VAL A 63 -23.60 -0.89 9.57
N GLY A 64 -22.59 -0.46 8.80
CA GLY A 64 -22.34 -0.99 7.47
C GLY A 64 -20.99 -0.57 6.91
N LEU A 65 -20.51 -1.37 5.95
CA LEU A 65 -19.36 -1.08 5.11
C LEU A 65 -19.81 -1.22 3.65
N LEU A 66 -19.50 -0.24 2.82
CA LEU A 66 -19.84 -0.18 1.40
C LEU A 66 -18.67 -0.63 0.52
N ASP A 67 -18.82 -0.59 -0.80
CA ASP A 67 -17.71 -0.72 -1.76
C ASP A 67 -16.81 -1.95 -1.57
N TRP A 68 -17.44 -3.10 -1.32
CA TRP A 68 -16.79 -4.42 -1.33
C TRP A 68 -16.45 -4.93 -2.73
N GLN A 69 -16.79 -4.18 -3.77
CA GLN A 69 -16.35 -4.45 -5.14
C GLN A 69 -14.81 -4.47 -5.18
N HIS A 70 -14.24 -5.48 -5.84
CA HIS A 70 -12.79 -5.73 -5.88
C HIS A 70 -12.16 -6.17 -4.55
N ALA A 71 -12.95 -6.57 -3.54
CA ALA A 71 -12.40 -7.13 -2.30
C ALA A 71 -11.53 -8.37 -2.59
N PRO A 72 -10.22 -8.33 -2.27
CA PRO A 72 -9.35 -9.47 -2.50
C PRO A 72 -9.64 -10.60 -1.51
N ILE A 73 -9.51 -11.83 -1.99
CA ILE A 73 -9.45 -13.04 -1.17
C ILE A 73 -8.05 -13.62 -1.33
N LEU A 74 -7.20 -13.34 -0.35
CA LEU A 74 -5.77 -13.65 -0.39
C LEU A 74 -5.29 -14.16 0.97
N PRO A 75 -4.12 -14.80 1.06
CA PRO A 75 -3.48 -15.12 2.32
C PRO A 75 -3.25 -13.87 3.19
N VAL A 76 -3.31 -14.02 4.52
CA VAL A 76 -3.09 -12.92 5.48
C VAL A 76 -1.77 -12.20 5.23
N PHE A 77 -0.69 -12.91 4.88
CA PHE A 77 0.61 -12.25 4.64
C PHE A 77 0.62 -11.29 3.44
N LEU A 78 -0.24 -11.54 2.44
CA LEU A 78 -0.43 -10.64 1.31
C LEU A 78 -1.47 -9.54 1.58
N LEU A 79 -2.39 -9.74 2.53
CA LEU A 79 -3.43 -8.77 2.89
C LEU A 79 -3.09 -7.87 4.07
N ALA A 80 -2.08 -8.22 4.87
CA ALA A 80 -1.69 -7.42 6.02
C ALA A 80 -1.16 -6.07 5.55
N GLY A 81 -1.64 -5.00 6.17
CA GLY A 81 -1.37 -3.63 5.73
C GLY A 81 -2.25 -2.64 6.47
N LEU A 82 -1.89 -1.35 6.41
CA LEU A 82 -2.75 -0.28 6.86
C LEU A 82 -3.62 0.20 5.70
N PRO A 83 -4.91 0.51 5.92
CA PRO A 83 -5.65 1.30 4.95
C PRO A 83 -4.94 2.64 4.75
N GLU A 84 -4.75 3.06 3.49
CA GLU A 84 -4.02 4.29 3.12
C GLU A 84 -4.49 5.52 3.91
N ARG A 85 -5.81 5.69 4.07
CA ARG A 85 -6.40 6.82 4.80
C ARG A 85 -6.05 6.84 6.29
N PHE A 86 -5.60 5.72 6.84
CA PHE A 86 -5.22 5.53 8.24
C PHE A 86 -3.69 5.56 8.40
N GLU A 87 -2.96 5.59 7.29
CA GLU A 87 -1.51 5.65 7.26
C GLU A 87 -1.00 7.06 7.57
N ASN A 88 0.09 7.10 8.33
CA ASN A 88 0.74 8.34 8.73
C ASN A 88 2.24 8.09 9.01
N PHE A 89 2.89 7.25 8.20
CA PHE A 89 4.27 6.83 8.47
C PHE A 89 5.30 7.96 8.30
N ASP A 90 5.03 9.03 7.56
CA ASP A 90 5.94 10.19 7.47
C ASP A 90 5.96 11.08 8.72
N ASP A 91 5.17 10.74 9.75
CA ASP A 91 5.08 11.48 10.99
C ASP A 91 5.89 10.80 12.10
N PRO A 92 6.93 11.45 12.68
CA PRO A 92 7.78 10.85 13.71
C PRO A 92 7.03 10.36 14.95
N ILE A 93 5.92 11.02 15.32
CA ILE A 93 5.10 10.61 16.47
C ILE A 93 4.38 9.30 16.15
N SER A 94 3.84 9.17 14.94
CA SER A 94 3.18 7.95 14.48
C SER A 94 4.16 6.79 14.40
N GLN A 95 5.36 7.01 13.84
CA GLN A 95 6.44 6.00 13.81
C GLN A 95 6.85 5.52 15.22
N SER A 96 6.89 6.44 16.18
CA SER A 96 7.23 6.10 17.58
C SER A 96 6.14 5.29 18.28
N MET A 97 4.96 5.15 17.69
CA MET A 97 3.78 4.52 18.27
C MET A 97 3.41 5.09 19.65
N ALA A 98 3.80 6.34 19.92
CA ALA A 98 3.41 7.07 21.12
C ALA A 98 1.93 7.46 21.05
N ARG A 99 1.25 7.49 22.20
CA ARG A 99 -0.13 7.97 22.26
C ARG A 99 -0.16 9.44 21.86
N PRO A 100 -0.89 9.82 20.80
CA PRO A 100 -0.90 11.20 20.34
C PRO A 100 -1.67 12.10 21.32
N SER A 101 -1.11 13.28 21.57
CA SER A 101 -1.74 14.39 22.28
C SER A 101 -1.96 15.56 21.33
N LEU A 102 -2.85 16.47 21.68
CA LEU A 102 -2.90 17.79 21.06
C LEU A 102 -1.71 18.62 21.59
N PRO A 103 -1.16 19.56 20.80
CA PRO A 103 -0.19 20.54 21.29
C PRO A 103 -0.75 21.31 22.49
N GLU A 104 0.10 21.65 23.47
CA GLU A 104 -0.32 22.42 24.66
C GLU A 104 -0.93 23.77 24.27
N ASP A 105 -0.41 24.39 23.20
CA ASP A 105 -0.84 25.68 22.67
C ASP A 105 -2.08 25.59 21.76
N SER A 106 -2.70 24.40 21.64
CA SER A 106 -3.78 24.16 20.66
C SER A 106 -5.05 25.00 20.94
N ASP A 107 -5.26 25.41 22.19
CA ASP A 107 -6.38 26.26 22.58
C ASP A 107 -6.16 27.73 22.22
N ASP A 108 -4.90 28.13 22.00
CA ASP A 108 -4.49 29.47 21.59
C ASP A 108 -4.43 29.65 20.06
N LEU A 109 -4.52 28.55 19.30
CA LEU A 109 -4.58 28.57 17.83
C LEU A 109 -5.96 29.00 17.32
N HIS A 110 -5.98 29.81 16.25
CA HIS A 110 -7.21 30.28 15.63
C HIS A 110 -7.30 29.94 14.13
N GLY A 111 -8.54 29.81 13.63
CA GLY A 111 -8.82 29.64 12.21
C GLY A 111 -8.19 28.40 11.57
N SER A 112 -7.39 28.63 10.52
CA SER A 112 -6.76 27.56 9.73
C SER A 112 -5.69 26.79 10.51
N GLU A 113 -4.98 27.44 11.43
CA GLU A 113 -3.91 26.80 12.21
C GLU A 113 -4.47 25.77 13.18
N GLN A 114 -5.59 26.10 13.83
CA GLN A 114 -6.29 25.18 14.73
C GLN A 114 -6.85 23.98 13.95
N SER A 115 -7.42 24.24 12.76
CA SER A 115 -7.96 23.18 11.90
C SER A 115 -6.87 22.21 11.44
N ARG A 116 -5.69 22.73 11.07
CA ARG A 116 -4.51 21.92 10.73
C ARG A 116 -4.02 21.09 11.92
N ALA A 117 -3.91 21.69 13.10
CA ALA A 117 -3.47 20.98 14.31
C ALA A 117 -4.42 19.82 14.67
N LYS A 118 -5.73 20.06 14.57
CA LYS A 118 -6.77 19.03 14.79
C LYS A 118 -6.68 17.91 13.75
N GLU A 119 -6.46 18.22 12.48
CA GLU A 119 -6.33 17.21 11.42
C GLU A 119 -5.08 16.34 11.60
N VAL A 120 -3.93 16.95 11.91
CA VAL A 120 -2.70 16.20 12.23
C VAL A 120 -2.93 15.28 13.43
N HIS A 121 -3.54 15.80 14.49
CA HIS A 121 -3.89 14.99 15.66
C HIS A 121 -4.83 13.84 15.30
N ARG A 122 -5.87 14.09 14.49
CA ARG A 122 -6.81 13.07 14.01
C ARG A 122 -6.10 11.96 13.22
N ARG A 123 -5.19 12.30 12.29
CA ARG A 123 -4.42 11.30 11.52
C ARG A 123 -3.56 10.43 12.42
N ARG A 124 -2.83 11.03 13.36
CA ARG A 124 -2.03 10.30 14.36
C ARG A 124 -2.90 9.37 15.22
N LEU A 125 -4.07 9.86 15.66
CA LEU A 125 -4.98 9.11 16.52
C LEU A 125 -5.58 7.89 15.80
N VAL A 126 -5.99 8.05 14.54
CA VAL A 126 -6.51 6.95 13.71
C VAL A 126 -5.42 5.91 13.46
N HIS A 127 -4.22 6.34 13.08
CA HIS A 127 -3.07 5.46 12.89
C HIS A 127 -2.75 4.64 14.15
N TYR A 128 -2.59 5.34 15.28
CA TYR A 128 -2.29 4.75 16.58
C TYR A 128 -3.32 3.69 16.97
N HIS A 129 -4.61 4.03 16.93
CA HIS A 129 -5.67 3.09 17.30
C HIS A 129 -5.78 1.92 16.33
N TYR A 130 -5.56 2.11 15.03
CA TYR A 130 -5.60 1.02 14.08
C TYR A 130 -4.52 -0.02 14.39
N ILE A 131 -3.26 0.41 14.56
CA ILE A 131 -2.16 -0.48 14.90
C ILE A 131 -2.40 -1.17 16.24
N LYS A 132 -2.72 -0.40 17.30
CA LYS A 132 -2.91 -0.95 18.65
C LYS A 132 -4.09 -1.92 18.76
N ASN A 133 -5.20 -1.63 18.12
CA ASN A 133 -6.33 -2.56 18.10
C ASN A 133 -6.01 -3.79 17.22
N THR A 134 -5.21 -3.64 16.17
CA THR A 134 -4.77 -4.79 15.36
C THR A 134 -3.85 -5.71 16.17
N GLU A 135 -2.93 -5.14 16.96
CA GLU A 135 -2.10 -5.85 17.93
C GLU A 135 -2.96 -6.62 18.94
N GLU A 136 -3.97 -5.98 19.53
CA GLU A 136 -4.81 -6.56 20.58
C GLU A 136 -5.78 -7.65 20.06
N TYR A 137 -6.45 -7.40 18.93
CA TYR A 137 -7.58 -8.24 18.48
C TYR A 137 -7.25 -9.14 17.28
N LYS A 138 -6.12 -8.93 16.59
CA LYS A 138 -5.78 -9.58 15.33
C LYS A 138 -4.30 -9.98 15.25
N GLU A 139 -3.86 -10.83 16.18
CA GLU A 139 -2.48 -11.31 16.30
C GLU A 139 -1.82 -11.67 14.95
N HIS A 140 -2.37 -12.60 14.17
CA HIS A 140 -1.78 -12.99 12.88
C HIS A 140 -1.68 -11.84 11.87
N HIS A 141 -2.63 -10.90 11.91
CA HIS A 141 -2.58 -9.72 11.04
C HIS A 141 -1.45 -8.79 11.46
N HIS A 142 -1.30 -8.58 12.77
CA HIS A 142 -0.23 -7.79 13.33
C HIS A 142 1.14 -8.41 13.04
N THR A 143 1.29 -9.74 13.19
CA THR A 143 2.51 -10.47 12.82
C THR A 143 2.86 -10.27 11.34
N ALA A 144 1.90 -10.41 10.44
CA ALA A 144 2.11 -10.21 9.01
C ALA A 144 2.35 -8.74 8.61
N LEU A 145 1.83 -7.79 9.40
CA LEU A 145 2.09 -6.37 9.21
C LEU A 145 3.54 -6.02 9.59
N LEU A 146 4.06 -6.64 10.65
CA LEU A 146 5.43 -6.42 11.13
C LEU A 146 6.49 -7.28 10.41
N ASP A 147 6.09 -8.15 9.48
CA ASP A 147 7.04 -8.93 8.68
C ASP A 147 7.96 -7.98 7.90
N PRO A 148 9.29 -7.98 8.16
CA PRO A 148 10.23 -7.11 7.46
C PRO A 148 10.22 -7.30 5.94
N MET A 149 9.92 -8.52 5.50
CA MET A 149 9.84 -8.88 4.08
C MET A 149 8.40 -8.80 3.53
N GLY A 150 7.43 -8.47 4.37
CA GLY A 150 6.02 -8.43 4.02
C GLY A 150 5.71 -7.40 2.94
N ASN A 151 6.32 -6.21 3.01
CA ASN A 151 6.15 -5.17 2.01
C ASN A 151 6.63 -5.64 0.62
N LEU A 152 7.84 -6.18 0.53
CA LEU A 152 8.37 -6.66 -0.75
C LEU A 152 7.53 -7.79 -1.34
N ARG A 153 7.10 -8.77 -0.52
CA ARG A 153 6.21 -9.85 -0.98
C ARG A 153 4.88 -9.32 -1.53
N ARG A 154 4.29 -8.33 -0.84
CA ARG A 154 3.05 -7.68 -1.27
C ARG A 154 3.24 -6.93 -2.58
N ARG A 155 4.28 -6.11 -2.71
CA ARG A 155 4.55 -5.35 -3.96
C ARG A 155 4.83 -6.28 -5.15
N LEU A 156 5.68 -7.29 -4.98
CA LEU A 156 5.91 -8.34 -6.00
C LEU A 156 4.60 -8.98 -6.45
N PHE A 157 3.73 -9.34 -5.51
CA PHE A 157 2.44 -9.94 -5.84
C PHE A 157 1.49 -8.95 -6.53
N CYS A 158 1.35 -7.71 -6.04
CA CYS A 158 0.46 -6.72 -6.66
C CYS A 158 0.97 -6.34 -8.07
N HIS A 159 2.23 -5.95 -8.22
CA HIS A 159 2.79 -5.54 -9.52
C HIS A 159 2.82 -6.67 -10.57
N ALA A 160 2.89 -7.94 -10.14
CA ALA A 160 2.75 -9.09 -11.04
C ALA A 160 1.28 -9.42 -11.38
N SER A 161 0.34 -8.97 -10.55
CA SER A 161 -1.10 -9.22 -10.74
C SER A 161 -1.82 -8.09 -11.49
N ASP A 162 -1.26 -6.89 -11.46
CA ASP A 162 -1.87 -5.71 -12.07
C ASP A 162 -1.84 -5.79 -13.61
N PRO A 163 -2.88 -5.31 -14.30
CA PRO A 163 -2.88 -5.20 -15.75
C PRO A 163 -1.69 -4.35 -16.23
N TRP A 164 -1.13 -4.71 -17.38
CA TRP A 164 -0.06 -3.91 -17.97
C TRP A 164 -0.61 -2.61 -18.55
N GLU A 165 -0.22 -1.48 -17.96
CA GLU A 165 -0.63 -0.12 -18.36
C GLU A 165 0.46 0.66 -19.11
N GLY A 166 1.37 -0.05 -19.80
CA GLY A 166 2.45 0.57 -20.58
C GLY A 166 3.71 0.88 -19.77
N GLU A 167 3.84 0.29 -18.59
CA GLU A 167 4.98 0.43 -17.68
C GLU A 167 5.52 -0.94 -17.26
N THR A 168 6.84 -1.05 -17.14
CA THR A 168 7.53 -2.29 -16.79
C THR A 168 8.43 -2.15 -15.55
N LEU A 169 8.59 -0.91 -15.03
CA LEU A 169 9.59 -0.58 -14.02
C LEU A 169 9.25 -1.18 -12.65
N ALA A 170 8.02 -1.03 -12.18
CA ALA A 170 7.61 -1.40 -10.83
C ALA A 170 7.90 -2.86 -10.49
N LEU A 171 7.50 -3.78 -11.37
CA LEU A 171 7.79 -5.20 -11.18
C LEU A 171 9.29 -5.50 -11.33
N LYS A 172 10.01 -4.83 -12.25
CA LYS A 172 11.46 -5.02 -12.42
C LYS A 172 12.23 -4.61 -11.17
N ASP A 173 11.89 -3.45 -10.59
CA ASP A 173 12.48 -2.91 -9.38
C ASP A 173 12.28 -3.86 -8.19
N ASP A 174 11.06 -4.36 -7.98
CA ASP A 174 10.81 -5.33 -6.92
C ASP A 174 11.55 -6.67 -7.14
N LEU A 175 11.68 -7.13 -8.39
CA LEU A 175 12.45 -8.34 -8.72
C LEU A 175 13.94 -8.17 -8.43
N ILE A 176 14.49 -6.99 -8.72
CA ILE A 176 15.87 -6.64 -8.37
C ILE A 176 16.03 -6.61 -6.85
N GLY A 177 15.13 -5.93 -6.13
CA GLY A 177 15.13 -5.95 -4.67
C GLY A 177 15.05 -7.36 -4.09
N ALA A 178 14.21 -8.22 -4.67
CA ALA A 178 14.11 -9.63 -4.28
C ALA A 178 15.39 -10.42 -4.53
N MET A 179 16.08 -10.18 -5.65
CA MET A 179 17.37 -10.77 -5.96
C MET A 179 18.44 -10.36 -4.93
N GLU A 180 18.51 -9.07 -4.59
CA GLU A 180 19.51 -8.53 -3.66
C GLU A 180 19.37 -9.06 -2.24
N ILE A 181 18.14 -9.22 -1.75
CA ILE A 181 17.87 -9.71 -0.38
C ILE A 181 17.38 -11.17 -0.34
N TRP A 182 17.65 -11.94 -1.40
CA TRP A 182 17.07 -13.28 -1.62
C TRP A 182 17.23 -14.23 -0.44
N GLU A 183 18.41 -14.27 0.18
CA GLU A 183 18.69 -15.13 1.33
C GLU A 183 17.78 -14.77 2.52
N THR A 184 17.65 -13.48 2.83
CA THR A 184 16.75 -12.97 3.86
C THR A 184 15.28 -13.23 3.51
N LEU A 185 14.91 -13.05 2.24
CA LEU A 185 13.55 -13.23 1.73
C LEU A 185 13.08 -14.69 1.82
N THR A 186 13.98 -15.65 1.63
CA THR A 186 13.65 -17.08 1.64
C THR A 186 13.96 -17.77 2.98
N GLY A 187 14.68 -17.10 3.88
CA GLY A 187 15.18 -17.71 5.11
C GLY A 187 16.37 -18.65 4.87
N GLY A 188 17.11 -18.43 3.78
CA GLY A 188 18.20 -19.27 3.30
C GLY A 188 17.75 -20.38 2.36
N GLY A 189 18.71 -21.01 1.67
CA GLY A 189 18.47 -22.17 0.80
C GLY A 189 19.10 -22.03 -0.57
N ALA A 190 18.30 -22.26 -1.62
CA ALA A 190 18.75 -22.21 -3.00
C ALA A 190 19.09 -20.77 -3.43
N PRO A 191 20.08 -20.58 -4.33
CA PRO A 191 20.38 -19.27 -4.89
C PRO A 191 19.18 -18.71 -5.65
N CYS A 192 19.14 -17.38 -5.80
CA CYS A 192 18.08 -16.71 -6.56
C CYS A 192 18.05 -17.27 -7.99
N PRO A 193 16.90 -17.75 -8.49
CA PRO A 193 16.79 -18.26 -9.86
C PRO A 193 16.78 -17.14 -10.91
N VAL A 194 16.66 -15.89 -10.47
CA VAL A 194 16.66 -14.69 -11.31
C VAL A 194 17.95 -13.92 -11.05
N VAL A 195 18.60 -13.50 -12.13
CA VAL A 195 19.81 -12.67 -12.09
C VAL A 195 19.63 -11.53 -13.08
N PHE A 196 19.95 -10.33 -12.64
CA PHE A 196 20.09 -9.14 -13.47
C PHE A 196 21.57 -8.79 -13.55
N ASP A 197 22.01 -8.27 -14.70
CA ASP A 197 23.36 -7.74 -14.81
C ASP A 197 23.46 -6.35 -14.16
N ALA A 198 24.70 -5.87 -13.99
CA ALA A 198 24.95 -4.61 -13.30
C ALA A 198 24.43 -3.38 -14.08
N GLU A 199 24.32 -3.48 -15.40
CA GLU A 199 23.78 -2.41 -16.24
C GLU A 199 22.27 -2.32 -16.06
N ASP A 200 21.58 -3.46 -16.13
CA ASP A 200 20.15 -3.59 -15.87
C ASP A 200 19.74 -3.04 -14.49
N VAL A 201 20.50 -3.38 -13.45
CA VAL A 201 20.26 -2.87 -12.09
C VAL A 201 20.45 -1.36 -12.06
N HIS A 202 21.55 -0.86 -12.61
CA HIS A 202 21.87 0.56 -12.59
C HIS A 202 20.82 1.40 -13.34
N GLU A 203 20.41 0.97 -14.53
CA GLU A 203 19.38 1.65 -15.32
C GLU A 203 18.03 1.66 -14.61
N THR A 204 17.65 0.53 -14.00
CA THR A 204 16.39 0.44 -13.24
C THR A 204 16.40 1.41 -12.05
N MET A 205 17.49 1.47 -11.29
CA MET A 205 17.62 2.40 -10.16
C MET A 205 17.55 3.87 -10.59
N GLN A 206 18.16 4.24 -11.72
CA GLN A 206 18.07 5.60 -12.25
C GLN A 206 16.63 5.97 -12.64
N LEU A 207 15.92 5.04 -13.29
CA LEU A 207 14.53 5.23 -13.68
C LEU A 207 13.60 5.33 -12.46
N ASP A 208 13.84 4.53 -11.42
CA ASP A 208 13.07 4.58 -10.18
C ASP A 208 13.28 5.91 -9.42
N GLU A 209 14.52 6.39 -9.34
CA GLU A 209 14.82 7.72 -8.77
C GLU A 209 14.07 8.83 -9.51
N ALA A 210 14.10 8.81 -10.85
CA ALA A 210 13.38 9.78 -11.66
C ALA A 210 11.86 9.70 -11.42
N ARG A 211 11.31 8.48 -11.29
CA ARG A 211 9.89 8.25 -10.97
C ARG A 211 9.52 8.78 -9.59
N ARG A 212 10.33 8.50 -8.56
CA ARG A 212 10.10 8.97 -7.19
C ARG A 212 10.11 10.49 -7.12
N GLY A 213 11.09 11.15 -7.73
CA GLY A 213 11.13 12.62 -7.77
C GLY A 213 9.90 13.25 -8.44
N ALA A 214 9.36 12.62 -9.48
CA ALA A 214 8.11 13.05 -10.11
C ALA A 214 6.89 12.84 -9.19
N ASN A 215 6.82 11.70 -8.50
CA ASN A 215 5.75 11.39 -7.54
C ASN A 215 5.75 12.35 -6.34
N GLU A 216 6.91 12.65 -5.76
CA GLU A 216 7.04 13.63 -4.67
C GLU A 216 6.52 15.02 -5.08
N THR A 217 6.84 15.42 -6.32
CA THR A 217 6.34 16.68 -6.90
C THR A 217 4.81 16.67 -7.04
N LEU A 218 4.24 15.56 -7.50
CA LEU A 218 2.78 15.38 -7.61
C LEU A 218 2.10 15.37 -6.23
N GLU A 219 2.69 14.71 -5.24
CA GLU A 219 2.17 14.69 -3.87
C GLU A 219 2.22 16.06 -3.21
N ALA A 220 3.29 16.83 -3.39
CA ALA A 220 3.36 18.20 -2.94
C ALA A 220 2.22 19.05 -3.53
N CYS A 221 1.94 18.89 -4.83
CA CYS A 221 0.81 19.54 -5.50
C CYS A 221 -0.55 19.08 -4.95
N ARG A 222 -0.74 17.77 -4.75
CA ARG A 222 -1.97 17.19 -4.17
C ARG A 222 -2.22 17.71 -2.76
N ASN A 223 -1.17 17.80 -1.94
CA ASN A 223 -1.26 18.35 -0.60
C ASN A 223 -1.71 19.82 -0.64
N ILE A 224 -1.13 20.65 -1.51
CA ILE A 224 -1.55 22.06 -1.68
C ILE A 224 -3.05 22.17 -2.04
N ILE A 225 -3.54 21.32 -2.95
CA ILE A 225 -4.96 21.31 -3.36
C ILE A 225 -5.87 20.81 -2.23
N ARG A 226 -5.44 19.76 -1.51
CA ARG A 226 -6.14 19.19 -0.35
C ARG A 226 -6.26 20.19 0.81
N PHE A 227 -5.31 21.11 0.95
CA PHE A 227 -5.36 22.20 1.94
C PHE A 227 -6.04 23.49 1.40
N GLY A 228 -6.32 23.58 0.09
CA GLY A 228 -6.80 24.79 -0.58
C GLY A 228 -8.28 24.83 -0.94
N THR A 229 -9.02 23.73 -0.87
CA THR A 229 -10.44 23.69 -1.29
C THR A 229 -11.33 22.97 -0.28
N GLU A 230 -12.08 23.76 0.49
CA GLU A 230 -13.34 23.30 1.06
C GLU A 230 -14.32 23.02 -0.09
N GLY A 231 -14.50 21.75 -0.45
CA GLY A 231 -15.52 21.30 -1.38
C GLY A 231 -15.00 21.01 -2.79
N GLY A 232 -14.88 19.71 -3.10
CA GLY A 232 -14.60 19.23 -4.45
C GLY A 232 -13.86 17.91 -4.42
N GLY A 233 -14.61 16.80 -4.32
CA GLY A 233 -14.07 15.47 -4.49
C GLY A 233 -13.62 15.29 -5.94
N TYR A 234 -12.33 15.04 -6.12
CA TYR A 234 -11.80 14.43 -7.32
C TYR A 234 -11.09 13.15 -6.90
N ASP A 235 -11.62 12.03 -7.36
CA ASP A 235 -10.98 10.73 -7.31
C ASP A 235 -9.75 10.74 -8.20
N THR A 236 -8.62 10.32 -7.63
CA THR A 236 -7.50 9.79 -8.38
C THR A 236 -6.95 8.61 -7.58
N GLN A 237 -7.31 7.41 -8.02
CA GLN A 237 -6.64 6.17 -7.66
C GLN A 237 -5.17 6.27 -8.07
N GLN A 238 -4.29 6.28 -7.08
CA GLN A 238 -2.91 5.85 -7.25
C GLN A 238 -2.63 4.96 -6.07
N ALA A 239 -2.23 3.72 -6.37
CA ALA A 239 -1.98 2.67 -5.40
C ALA A 239 -0.94 3.16 -4.38
N ALA A 240 -1.39 3.40 -3.15
CA ALA A 240 -0.49 3.40 -2.02
C ALA A 240 0.15 2.02 -1.92
N GLU A 241 1.48 2.02 -1.82
CA GLU A 241 2.32 0.85 -1.71
C GLU A 241 1.77 -0.10 -0.62
N GLY A 242 1.13 -1.20 -1.05
CA GLY A 242 0.65 -2.26 -0.16
C GLY A 242 -0.82 -2.68 -0.29
N GLY A 243 -1.62 -2.07 -1.17
CA GLY A 243 -2.99 -2.51 -1.44
C GLY A 243 -3.17 -3.08 -2.85
N CYS A 244 -3.35 -4.39 -3.01
CA CYS A 244 -3.71 -4.95 -4.31
C CYS A 244 -5.18 -4.62 -4.65
N VAL A 245 -5.42 -3.85 -5.71
CA VAL A 245 -6.74 -3.69 -6.34
C VAL A 245 -6.68 -4.31 -7.73
N GLY A 246 -6.89 -5.63 -7.79
CA GLY A 246 -6.95 -6.33 -9.06
C GLY A 246 -8.21 -5.97 -9.84
N VAL A 247 -8.07 -5.29 -10.98
CA VAL A 247 -9.13 -5.09 -11.96
C VAL A 247 -9.05 -6.21 -12.99
N GLY A 248 -10.04 -7.11 -12.99
CA GLY A 248 -10.17 -8.17 -13.98
C GLY A 248 -11.64 -8.46 -14.28
N GLN A 249 -12.24 -7.72 -15.22
CA GLN A 249 -13.44 -8.16 -15.91
C GLN A 249 -13.04 -8.83 -17.22
N VAL A 250 -13.14 -10.16 -17.29
CA VAL A 250 -13.16 -10.88 -18.56
C VAL A 250 -14.63 -11.06 -18.95
N GLY A 251 -15.07 -10.24 -19.91
CA GLY A 251 -16.37 -10.39 -20.55
C GLY A 251 -16.43 -11.70 -21.32
N GLY A 252 -17.28 -12.62 -20.86
CA GLY A 252 -17.56 -13.88 -21.55
C GLY A 252 -18.31 -13.62 -22.85
N GLY A 253 -17.63 -13.80 -23.98
CA GLY A 253 -18.25 -13.96 -25.29
C GLY A 253 -18.88 -15.34 -25.39
N THR A 254 -20.21 -15.38 -25.42
CA THR A 254 -21.00 -16.57 -25.74
C THR A 254 -20.70 -17.08 -27.16
N ARG A 255 -20.44 -18.38 -27.27
CA ARG A 255 -20.84 -19.19 -28.44
C ARG A 255 -22.16 -19.86 -28.14
#